data_AF-A0A9N9XM91-F1
#
_entry.id   AF-A0A9N9XM91-F1
#
_cell.length_a   1.000
_cell.length_b   1.000
_cell.length_c   1.000
_cell.angle_alpha   90.00
_cell.angle_beta   90.00
_cell.angle_gamma   90.00
#
_symmetry.space_group_name_H-M   'P 1'
#
loop_
_entity.id
_entity.type
_entity.pdbx_description
1 polymer ?
#
loop_
_entity_poly.entity_id
_entity_poly.type
_entity_poly.pdbx_seq_one_letter_code
_entity_poly.pdbx_strand_id
1 'polypeptide(L)'
;MFKYIVVVALCITVYVQSCLITNCPRGGKRSGKFNVDAKVKPCISCGPGHTGQCFGPNICCGPFGCLVGSPETLRCQRNGLFNEAEPCLAGAGYCRDRTGRCAADGICCDQESCYVDRQCTIKSETLDNLDIYNFVNAYPAEMPLEK
;
A
#
# COMPACT_ATOMS: atom_id res chain seq x y z
N MET A 1 11.14 61.15 6.46
CA MET A 1 11.29 59.72 6.85
C MET A 1 9.99 59.06 7.28
N PHE A 2 9.24 59.61 8.24
CA PHE A 2 8.01 58.98 8.76
C PHE A 2 6.95 58.65 7.67
N LYS A 3 6.74 59.56 6.71
CA LYS A 3 5.83 59.32 5.58
C LYS A 3 6.23 58.11 4.71
N TYR A 4 7.51 57.89 4.48
CA TYR A 4 7.99 56.76 3.69
C TYR A 4 7.85 55.43 4.45
N ILE A 5 8.07 55.46 5.77
CA ILE A 5 7.86 54.28 6.63
C ILE A 5 6.39 53.87 6.63
N VAL A 6 5.46 54.83 6.72
CA VAL A 6 4.02 54.58 6.67
C VAL A 6 3.59 53.99 5.32
N VAL A 7 4.12 54.53 4.21
CA VAL A 7 3.82 54.02 2.85
C VAL A 7 4.37 52.61 2.66
N VAL A 8 5.61 52.34 3.10
CA VAL A 8 6.21 51.00 3.01
C VAL A 8 5.46 49.98 3.87
N ALA A 9 5.06 50.35 5.08
CA ALA A 9 4.27 49.48 5.95
C ALA A 9 2.89 49.14 5.35
N LEU A 10 2.22 50.13 4.74
CA LEU A 10 0.96 49.93 4.03
C LEU A 10 1.11 49.04 2.78
N CYS A 11 2.23 49.12 2.07
CA CYS A 11 2.47 48.22 0.94
C CYS A 11 2.66 46.76 1.42
N ILE A 12 3.42 46.54 2.50
CA ILE A 12 3.69 45.20 3.03
C ILE A 12 2.40 44.49 3.45
N THR A 13 1.46 45.19 4.10
CA THR A 13 0.20 44.57 4.55
C THR A 13 -0.71 44.14 3.39
N VAL A 14 -0.63 44.81 2.24
CA VAL A 14 -1.39 44.46 1.03
C VAL A 14 -0.78 43.23 0.33
N TYR A 15 0.55 43.05 0.37
CA TYR A 15 1.22 41.89 -0.22
C TYR A 15 1.06 40.59 0.57
N VAL A 16 0.79 40.66 1.89
CA VAL A 16 0.61 39.49 2.76
C VAL A 16 -0.80 38.88 2.66
N GLN A 17 -1.69 39.44 1.82
CA GLN A 17 -2.95 38.81 1.41
C GLN A 17 -2.76 37.63 0.43
N SER A 18 -1.56 37.02 0.37
CA SER A 18 -1.37 35.74 -0.30
C SER A 18 -1.89 34.62 0.61
N CYS A 19 -3.16 34.27 0.37
CA CYS A 19 -3.90 33.08 0.80
C CYS A 19 -3.13 32.10 1.71
N LEU A 20 -3.20 32.31 3.03
CA LEU A 20 -2.96 31.22 3.96
C LEU A 20 -4.20 30.32 3.95
N ILE A 21 -4.15 29.23 3.18
CA ILE A 21 -5.17 28.17 3.24
C ILE A 21 -5.01 27.44 4.58
N THR A 22 -5.60 28.00 5.64
CA THR A 22 -5.58 27.38 6.99
C THR A 22 -6.83 26.57 7.29
N ASN A 23 -7.84 26.64 6.43
CA ASN A 23 -9.08 25.88 6.56
C ASN A 23 -9.54 25.41 5.18
N CYS A 24 -8.76 24.51 4.57
CA CYS A 24 -9.31 23.70 3.51
C CYS A 24 -10.27 22.70 4.16
N PRO A 25 -11.60 22.76 3.91
CA PRO A 25 -12.48 21.66 4.29
C PRO A 25 -11.96 20.39 3.63
N ARG A 26 -12.09 19.26 4.31
CA ARG A 26 -11.68 17.94 3.82
C ARG A 26 -12.50 17.58 2.56
N GLY A 27 -12.06 18.01 1.37
CA GLY A 27 -12.80 17.74 0.13
C GLY A 27 -12.62 18.71 -1.06
N GLY A 28 -11.44 19.28 -1.33
CA GLY A 28 -11.22 20.09 -2.54
C GLY A 28 -10.98 19.22 -3.80
N LYS A 29 -11.84 19.35 -4.83
CA LYS A 29 -11.79 18.79 -6.23
C LYS A 29 -11.34 17.32 -6.46
N ARG A 30 -11.02 16.58 -5.40
CA ARG A 30 -10.78 15.14 -5.33
C ARG A 30 -11.95 14.40 -4.66
N SER A 31 -13.13 15.02 -4.60
CA SER A 31 -14.38 14.25 -4.54
C SER A 31 -14.65 13.62 -5.91
N GLY A 32 -13.63 13.00 -6.50
CA GLY A 32 -13.87 11.96 -7.48
C GLY A 32 -14.74 10.97 -6.74
N LYS A 33 -15.96 10.77 -7.25
CA LYS A 33 -16.93 9.84 -6.72
C LYS A 33 -16.18 8.55 -6.35
N PHE A 34 -15.87 8.37 -5.08
CA PHE A 34 -15.51 7.08 -4.54
C PHE A 34 -16.83 6.32 -4.53
N ASN A 35 -17.22 5.83 -5.71
CA ASN A 35 -18.23 4.80 -5.80
C ASN A 35 -17.63 3.68 -4.95
N VAL A 36 -18.30 3.38 -3.85
CA VAL A 36 -17.92 2.30 -2.94
C VAL A 36 -17.91 0.94 -3.66
N ASP A 37 -18.45 0.89 -4.89
CA ASP A 37 -18.42 -0.22 -5.86
C ASP A 37 -17.33 -0.14 -6.94
N ALA A 38 -16.50 0.91 -6.98
CA ALA A 38 -15.37 0.96 -7.90
C ALA A 38 -14.29 0.00 -7.38
N LYS A 39 -14.13 -1.13 -8.08
CA LYS A 39 -13.04 -2.10 -7.91
C LYS A 39 -11.71 -1.36 -7.72
N VAL A 40 -11.25 -1.25 -6.46
CA VAL A 40 -10.04 -0.49 -6.13
C VAL A 40 -8.86 -1.09 -6.88
N LYS A 41 -8.12 -0.25 -7.59
CA LYS A 41 -7.00 -0.69 -8.42
C LYS A 41 -5.85 -1.15 -7.52
N PRO A 42 -5.15 -2.26 -7.86
CA PRO A 42 -3.92 -2.62 -7.16
C PRO A 42 -2.84 -1.55 -7.38
N CYS A 43 -1.98 -1.35 -6.38
CA CYS A 43 -0.85 -0.44 -6.50
C CYS A 43 0.17 -0.94 -7.53
N ILE A 44 1.05 -0.04 -8.00
CA ILE A 44 2.01 -0.38 -9.07
C ILE A 44 2.96 -1.50 -8.62
N SER A 45 3.22 -2.42 -9.55
CA SER A 45 4.13 -3.54 -9.34
C SER A 45 5.60 -3.11 -9.30
N CYS A 46 6.39 -3.74 -8.44
CA CYS A 46 7.80 -3.42 -8.19
C CYS A 46 8.60 -4.69 -7.83
N GLY A 47 9.92 -4.53 -7.64
CA GLY A 47 10.80 -5.63 -7.22
C GLY A 47 11.16 -6.62 -8.34
N PRO A 48 11.89 -7.69 -8.00
CA PRO A 48 12.34 -8.71 -8.95
C PRO A 48 11.17 -9.32 -9.71
N GLY A 49 11.23 -9.25 -11.04
CA GLY A 49 10.18 -9.81 -11.92
C GLY A 49 8.80 -9.16 -11.77
N HIS A 50 8.70 -7.95 -11.20
CA HIS A 50 7.42 -7.27 -10.95
C HIS A 50 6.45 -8.07 -10.06
N THR A 51 6.99 -8.93 -9.20
CA THR A 51 6.20 -9.79 -8.31
C THR A 51 5.74 -9.11 -7.03
N GLY A 52 6.27 -7.92 -6.71
CA GLY A 52 5.86 -7.12 -5.56
C GLY A 52 4.93 -5.97 -5.91
N GLN A 53 4.45 -5.28 -4.87
CA GLN A 53 3.67 -4.05 -4.96
C GLN A 53 4.24 -2.99 -4.03
N CYS A 54 4.05 -1.73 -4.40
CA CYS A 54 4.47 -0.61 -3.58
C CYS A 54 3.45 -0.34 -2.46
N PHE A 55 3.96 -0.17 -1.24
CA PHE A 55 3.15 0.17 -0.06
C PHE A 55 3.29 1.65 0.35
N GLY A 56 4.37 2.29 -0.11
CA GLY A 56 4.66 3.69 0.16
C GLY A 56 5.84 4.18 -0.67
N PRO A 57 6.19 5.47 -0.59
CA PRO A 57 7.40 5.98 -1.21
C PRO A 57 8.62 5.23 -0.67
N ASN A 58 9.34 4.56 -1.55
CA ASN A 58 10.50 3.73 -1.23
C ASN A 58 10.20 2.40 -0.52
N ILE A 59 8.97 1.87 -0.56
CA ILE A 59 8.65 0.57 0.03
C ILE A 59 8.03 -0.34 -1.03
N CYS A 60 8.70 -1.46 -1.32
CA CYS A 60 8.24 -2.49 -2.24
C CYS A 60 8.20 -3.84 -1.53
N CYS A 61 7.04 -4.51 -1.51
CA CYS A 61 6.89 -5.81 -0.84
C CYS A 61 6.26 -6.86 -1.76
N GLY A 62 6.66 -8.11 -1.59
CA GLY A 62 6.13 -9.25 -2.33
C GLY A 62 6.54 -10.59 -1.69
N PRO A 63 6.51 -11.69 -2.45
CA PRO A 63 6.91 -13.01 -1.96
C PRO A 63 8.37 -13.07 -1.48
N PHE A 64 9.20 -12.13 -1.94
CA PHE A 64 10.61 -11.98 -1.56
C PHE A 64 10.82 -11.18 -0.25
N GLY A 65 9.74 -10.81 0.45
CA GLY A 65 9.79 -9.92 1.60
C GLY A 65 9.60 -8.46 1.21
N CYS A 66 10.22 -7.55 1.97
CA CYS A 66 10.09 -6.11 1.78
C CYS A 66 11.44 -5.43 1.55
N LEU A 67 11.51 -4.64 0.49
CA LEU A 67 12.65 -3.80 0.13
C LEU A 67 12.31 -2.35 0.50
N VAL A 68 13.15 -1.73 1.32
CA VAL A 68 12.96 -0.35 1.80
C VAL A 68 14.18 0.47 1.43
N GLY A 69 13.99 1.57 0.69
CA GLY A 69 15.07 2.47 0.28
C GLY A 69 16.09 1.86 -0.69
N SER A 70 15.74 0.74 -1.34
CA SER A 70 16.60 0.06 -2.30
C SER A 70 16.36 0.58 -3.73
N PRO A 71 17.27 0.33 -4.70
CA PRO A 71 17.07 0.76 -6.09
C PRO A 71 15.80 0.16 -6.74
N GLU A 72 15.36 -1.01 -6.29
CA GLU A 72 14.11 -1.65 -6.74
C GLU A 72 12.86 -0.84 -6.34
N THR A 73 12.98 0.05 -5.35
CA THR A 73 11.89 0.90 -4.86
C THR A 73 11.74 2.21 -5.63
N LEU A 74 12.64 2.50 -6.59
CA LEU A 74 12.57 3.71 -7.44
C LEU A 74 11.24 3.82 -8.20
N ARG A 75 10.61 2.69 -8.56
CA ARG A 75 9.29 2.70 -9.19
C ARG A 75 8.17 3.20 -8.27
N CYS A 76 8.37 3.09 -6.94
CA CYS A 76 7.43 3.54 -5.91
C CYS A 76 7.57 5.03 -5.57
N GLN A 77 8.62 5.71 -6.06
CA GLN A 77 8.79 7.15 -5.83
C GLN A 77 7.86 7.97 -6.74
N ARG A 78 7.45 9.14 -6.24
CA ARG A 78 6.66 10.12 -7.01
C ARG A 78 7.34 10.52 -8.33
N ASN A 79 8.67 10.58 -8.34
CA ASN A 79 9.45 10.91 -9.54
C ASN A 79 9.61 9.71 -10.51
N GLY A 80 9.16 8.52 -10.11
CA GLY A 80 9.12 7.31 -10.93
C GLY A 80 7.80 7.13 -11.68
N LEU A 81 7.29 5.90 -11.74
CA LEU A 81 5.95 5.62 -12.30
C LEU A 81 4.82 5.84 -11.28
N PHE A 82 5.15 6.13 -10.03
CA PHE A 82 4.21 6.33 -8.93
C PHE A 82 3.55 7.72 -9.00
N ASN A 83 2.80 7.94 -10.07
CA ASN A 83 1.96 9.12 -10.28
C ASN A 83 0.50 8.75 -10.02
N GLU A 84 0.21 8.37 -8.78
CA GLU A 84 -1.13 7.92 -8.39
C GLU A 84 -2.04 9.13 -8.18
N ALA A 85 -2.66 9.56 -9.27
CA ALA A 85 -3.79 10.49 -9.23
C ALA A 85 -5.06 9.85 -8.63
N GLU A 86 -5.13 8.52 -8.62
CA GLU A 86 -6.25 7.70 -8.18
C GLU A 86 -5.80 6.74 -7.06
N PRO A 87 -6.59 6.54 -5.99
CA PRO A 87 -6.21 5.68 -4.87
C PRO A 87 -6.07 4.22 -5.30
N CYS A 88 -4.99 3.58 -4.87
CA CYS A 88 -4.74 2.15 -5.06
C CYS A 88 -4.76 1.41 -3.71
N LEU A 89 -4.81 0.07 -3.76
CA LEU A 89 -4.72 -0.79 -2.57
C LEU A 89 -3.67 -1.88 -2.78
N ALA A 90 -2.73 -2.00 -1.85
CA ALA A 90 -1.73 -3.06 -1.79
C ALA A 90 -2.01 -4.03 -0.63
N GLY A 91 -1.54 -5.27 -0.75
CA GLY A 91 -1.68 -6.31 0.27
C GLY A 91 -3.09 -6.88 0.43
N ALA A 92 -3.20 -7.98 1.17
CA ALA A 92 -4.45 -8.72 1.30
C ALA A 92 -5.30 -8.25 2.51
N GLY A 93 -4.68 -8.09 3.68
CA GLY A 93 -5.37 -7.85 4.96
C GLY A 93 -4.85 -6.63 5.71
N TYR A 94 -5.67 -6.10 6.63
CA TYR A 94 -5.25 -5.09 7.59
C TYR A 94 -4.49 -5.73 8.75
N CYS A 95 -3.55 -5.00 9.33
CA CYS A 95 -2.80 -5.38 10.53
C CYS A 95 -2.68 -4.18 11.47
N ARG A 96 -2.25 -4.44 12.71
CA ARG A 96 -1.98 -3.40 13.73
C ARG A 96 -3.13 -2.39 13.87
N ASP A 97 -4.32 -2.88 14.23
CA ASP A 97 -5.53 -2.06 14.39
C ASP A 97 -5.91 -1.22 13.17
N ARG A 98 -5.69 -1.77 11.96
CA ARG A 98 -5.94 -1.12 10.65
C ARG A 98 -5.04 0.07 10.34
N THR A 99 -3.91 0.20 11.04
CA THR A 99 -2.90 1.23 10.73
C THR A 99 -1.99 0.83 9.57
N GLY A 100 -1.86 -0.48 9.29
CA GLY A 100 -1.08 -1.01 8.19
C GLY A 100 -1.80 -2.13 7.43
N ARG A 101 -1.11 -2.68 6.43
CA ARG A 101 -1.56 -3.85 5.66
C ARG A 101 -0.47 -4.90 5.54
N CYS A 102 -0.88 -6.16 5.51
CA CYS A 102 0.04 -7.29 5.37
C CYS A 102 0.68 -7.29 4.00
N ALA A 103 2.01 -7.17 4.00
CA ALA A 103 2.81 -6.93 2.81
C ALA A 103 3.60 -8.16 2.36
N ALA A 104 4.02 -8.97 3.33
CA ALA A 104 4.66 -10.27 3.13
C ALA A 104 4.41 -11.16 4.37
N ASP A 105 4.92 -12.39 4.36
CA ASP A 105 4.75 -13.31 5.49
C ASP A 105 5.43 -12.78 6.75
N GLY A 106 4.66 -12.64 7.81
CA GLY A 106 5.04 -12.03 9.07
C GLY A 106 5.30 -10.52 9.01
N ILE A 107 4.97 -9.81 7.94
CA ILE A 107 5.31 -8.39 7.76
C ILE A 107 4.07 -7.52 7.49
N CYS A 108 3.87 -6.53 8.36
CA CYS A 108 2.87 -5.46 8.25
C CYS A 108 3.54 -4.16 7.83
N CYS A 109 3.08 -3.52 6.75
CA CYS A 109 3.61 -2.22 6.31
C CYS A 109 2.53 -1.14 6.28
N ASP A 110 2.93 0.06 6.65
CA ASP A 110 2.24 1.30 6.32
C ASP A 110 2.99 2.04 5.19
N GLN A 111 2.66 3.30 4.95
CA GLN A 111 3.28 4.09 3.87
C GLN A 111 4.71 4.52 4.18
N GLU A 112 5.15 4.44 5.44
CA GLU A 112 6.42 4.99 5.91
C GLU A 112 7.37 3.89 6.39
N SER A 113 6.84 2.77 6.86
CA SER A 113 7.58 1.77 7.61
C SER A 113 6.93 0.37 7.56
N CYS A 114 7.74 -0.64 7.89
CA CYS A 114 7.31 -2.03 7.99
C CYS A 114 7.71 -2.60 9.35
N TYR A 115 6.85 -3.46 9.87
CA TYR A 115 6.98 -4.10 11.19
C TYR A 115 6.74 -5.59 11.06
N VAL A 116 7.41 -6.37 11.89
CA VAL A 116 7.11 -7.79 12.04
C VAL A 116 5.79 -7.92 12.80
N ASP A 117 4.82 -8.59 12.19
CA ASP A 117 3.48 -8.80 12.76
C ASP A 117 3.00 -10.22 12.45
N ARG A 118 2.71 -11.00 13.51
CA ARG A 118 2.22 -12.38 13.39
C ARG A 118 0.80 -12.46 12.84
N GLN A 119 0.03 -11.36 12.89
CA GLN A 119 -1.28 -11.28 12.24
C GLN A 119 -1.16 -11.45 10.72
N CYS A 120 -0.01 -11.08 10.15
CA CYS A 120 0.29 -11.22 8.73
C CYS A 120 0.88 -12.59 8.42
N THR A 121 0.20 -13.67 8.78
CA THR A 121 0.61 -15.00 8.31
C THR A 121 0.07 -15.21 6.91
N ILE A 122 0.94 -15.41 5.92
CA ILE A 122 0.50 -15.90 4.61
C ILE A 122 0.14 -17.37 4.82
N LYS A 123 -1.11 -17.62 5.18
CA LYS A 123 -1.70 -18.93 4.94
C LYS A 123 -1.65 -19.08 3.42
N SER A 124 -0.76 -19.94 2.92
CA SER A 124 -0.84 -20.35 1.53
C SER A 124 -2.26 -20.88 1.32
N GLU A 125 -3.11 -20.12 0.63
CA GLU A 125 -4.37 -20.63 0.08
C GLU A 125 -4.06 -21.58 -1.09
N THR A 126 -3.16 -22.52 -0.84
CA THR A 126 -2.80 -23.64 -1.68
C THR A 126 -2.26 -24.68 -0.71
N LEU A 127 -3.05 -25.74 -0.52
CA LEU A 127 -2.78 -26.91 0.33
C LEU A 127 -3.17 -26.85 1.82
N ASP A 128 -4.44 -26.57 2.13
CA ASP A 128 -5.01 -27.08 3.39
C ASP A 128 -6.48 -27.46 3.17
N ASN A 129 -6.72 -28.78 3.04
CA ASN A 129 -8.01 -29.51 3.12
C ASN A 129 -8.70 -30.05 1.85
N LEU A 130 -8.24 -29.83 0.60
CA LEU A 130 -8.81 -30.53 -0.57
C LEU A 130 -7.90 -31.60 -1.21
N ASP A 131 -6.59 -31.54 -1.02
CA ASP A 131 -5.68 -32.51 -1.67
C ASP A 131 -5.47 -33.79 -0.85
N ILE A 132 -5.52 -33.70 0.48
CA ILE A 132 -5.36 -34.88 1.34
C ILE A 132 -6.57 -35.83 1.18
N TYR A 133 -7.79 -35.31 1.09
CA TYR A 133 -8.98 -36.14 0.95
C TYR A 133 -9.03 -36.87 -0.40
N ASN A 134 -8.51 -36.25 -1.47
CA ASN A 134 -8.47 -36.88 -2.78
C ASN A 134 -7.29 -37.86 -2.94
N PHE A 135 -6.16 -37.63 -2.26
CA PHE A 135 -5.01 -38.55 -2.31
C PHE A 135 -5.26 -39.85 -1.54
N VAL A 136 -5.96 -39.77 -0.39
CA VAL A 136 -6.30 -40.96 0.42
C VAL A 136 -7.36 -41.83 -0.25
N ASN A 137 -8.27 -41.23 -1.03
CA ASN A 137 -9.35 -41.95 -1.72
C ASN A 137 -8.98 -42.45 -3.12
N ALA A 138 -7.81 -42.11 -3.65
CA ALA A 138 -7.34 -42.55 -4.97
C ALA A 138 -6.67 -43.93 -4.98
N TYR A 139 -6.41 -44.52 -3.81
CA TYR A 139 -5.87 -45.88 -3.69
C TYR A 139 -6.94 -46.82 -3.11
N PRO A 140 -7.63 -47.62 -3.95
CA PRO A 140 -8.48 -48.69 -3.44
C PRO A 140 -7.60 -49.72 -2.73
N ALA A 141 -7.89 -49.96 -1.44
CA ALA A 141 -7.31 -51.05 -0.67
C ALA A 141 -7.96 -52.37 -1.09
N GLU A 142 -7.50 -52.94 -2.20
CA GLU A 142 -7.78 -54.33 -2.57
C GLU A 142 -6.46 -55.09 -2.54
N MET A 143 -6.21 -55.80 -1.44
CA MET A 143 -5.16 -56.82 -1.38
C MET A 143 -5.85 -58.19 -1.37
N PRO A 144 -5.71 -59.01 -2.44
CA PRO A 144 -6.16 -60.38 -2.41
C PRO A 144 -5.31 -61.18 -1.41
N LEU A 145 -5.98 -61.84 -0.47
CA LEU A 145 -5.38 -62.87 0.38
C LEU A 145 -5.19 -64.13 -0.48
N GLU A 146 -3.95 -64.42 -0.88
CA GLU A 146 -3.59 -65.67 -1.54
C GLU A 146 -2.44 -66.33 -0.76
N LYS A 147 -2.77 -67.16 0.23
CA LYS A 147 -2.40 -68.59 0.33
C LYS A 147 -2.90 -69.22 1.63
#